data_AF-A0A5C1YA22-F1
#
_entry.id   AF-A0A5C1YA22-F1
#
_cell.length_a   1.000
_cell.length_b   1.000
_cell.length_c   1.000
_cell.angle_alpha   90.00
_cell.angle_beta   90.00
_cell.angle_gamma   90.00
#
_symmetry.space_group_name_H-M   'P 1'
#
loop_
_entity.id
_entity.type
_entity.pdbx_description
1 polymer ?
#
loop_
_entity_poly.entity_id
_entity_poly.type
_entity_poly.pdbx_seq_one_letter_code
_entity_poly.pdbx_strand_id
1 'polypeptide(L)'
;MRTIVPVIAVVAALVLSGCSASGPSDVVQLTFDLPSEAEAREAVGGPPQWYSGVLDVFDEVAAEVPGIESLRDAVEADDTAFGEQILAQLADLGGDEAPHAGPVLSWSGGRTSRSDAGQQGFENLIIGGLGTYAQRGLQDALSGGSLHSGDSHGSDGLTFTVNDDGTTTVEISTEGQQVSGGATAGTSTSVVYDGRYCPGPDGRFDATAKVKRSVTGAAGGATASRTEEIRATLTGTLADNALPEEITMEAVQMTTVKGTDGSSRYLTTSQKVDDLDLGKFDTTKNPPHKLGGTEGLTKEQEQELSTSGQSGADTLAFGLLMGLIGMWTDGGCVSIETDLPESVPPQDVTDFTIDVQAKSGHGSVTGPLTLSLEGAESLEPLESVSKGGFHYTAGEQGTQATVSIVSTSRQGGATKKVVVTAGFSGWELDGDVAGTHVHGALCASTWANWNQPGDHALHTWTDGFQKQEWRANLEWGTTVGGQGVAPPGYLGPGGSASEVSTFQIQADAEGDPVSLTGDLVFYPEDDVTITHFPAKLTIFPAKQDLQCDADGFPQIMYTF
;
A
#
# COMPACT_ATOMS: atom_id res chain seq x y z
N MET A 1 38.71 16.04 33.63
CA MET A 1 38.55 17.18 34.56
C MET A 1 37.36 17.99 34.10
N ARG A 2 36.41 18.25 35.02
CA ARG A 2 35.15 18.96 34.81
C ARG A 2 35.34 20.48 34.95
N THR A 3 34.65 21.25 34.13
CA THR A 3 34.30 22.69 34.32
C THR A 3 33.18 22.93 33.29
N ILE A 4 31.87 23.01 33.53
CA ILE A 4 30.92 23.61 34.49
C ILE A 4 30.89 25.17 34.53
N VAL A 5 29.70 25.68 34.20
CA VAL A 5 28.99 26.95 34.58
C VAL A 5 29.16 28.16 33.64
N PRO A 6 28.18 29.08 33.42
CA PRO A 6 26.73 29.18 33.84
C PRO A 6 25.72 29.39 32.67
N VAL A 7 24.49 28.86 32.63
CA VAL A 7 23.22 29.27 33.29
C VAL A 7 23.09 30.74 33.72
N ILE A 8 22.42 31.57 32.90
CA ILE A 8 21.82 32.84 33.35
C ILE A 8 20.30 32.74 33.19
N ALA A 9 19.63 32.65 34.34
CA ALA A 9 18.23 32.97 34.51
C ALA A 9 18.13 34.44 34.95
N VAL A 10 17.29 35.24 34.30
CA VAL A 10 16.81 36.52 34.84
C VAL A 10 15.29 36.53 34.72
N VAL A 11 14.66 36.48 35.88
CA VAL A 11 13.23 36.72 36.10
C VAL A 11 13.04 38.20 36.47
N ALA A 12 11.95 38.76 35.97
CA ALA A 12 11.22 39.96 36.41
C ALA A 12 11.75 41.36 36.04
N ALA A 13 11.04 41.99 35.10
CA ALA A 13 10.54 43.36 35.26
C ALA A 13 9.11 43.44 34.71
N LEU A 14 8.16 43.57 35.64
CA LEU A 14 6.74 43.89 35.44
C LEU A 14 6.60 45.41 35.28
N VAL A 15 5.49 45.84 34.66
CA VAL A 15 4.96 47.22 34.57
C VAL A 15 5.33 48.03 33.31
N LEU A 16 4.67 47.70 32.20
CA LEU A 16 4.05 48.70 31.31
C LEU A 16 2.61 48.24 30.99
N SER A 17 1.74 48.40 31.99
CA SER A 17 0.29 48.45 31.81
C SER A 17 -0.07 49.78 31.15
N GLY A 18 -0.59 49.76 29.92
CA GLY A 18 -1.09 50.97 29.28
C GLY A 18 -1.28 50.91 27.78
N CYS A 19 -1.85 49.82 27.26
CA CYS A 19 -2.57 49.72 25.99
C CYS A 19 -3.02 48.26 25.85
N SER A 20 -4.01 47.86 26.64
CA SER A 20 -4.85 46.74 26.24
C SER A 20 -5.57 47.17 24.97
N ALA A 21 -4.95 46.88 23.82
CA ALA A 21 -5.69 46.77 22.59
C ALA A 21 -6.87 45.84 22.91
N SER A 22 -8.09 46.35 22.75
CA SER A 22 -9.29 45.54 22.66
C SER A 22 -9.00 44.44 21.63
N GLY A 23 -8.61 43.26 22.10
CA GLY A 23 -8.54 42.07 21.26
C GLY A 23 -9.92 41.85 20.62
N PRO A 24 -9.97 41.33 19.39
CA PRO A 24 -11.24 41.17 18.68
C PRO A 24 -12.23 40.41 19.56
N SER A 25 -13.40 41.00 19.78
CA SER A 25 -14.49 40.51 20.62
C SER A 25 -15.21 39.28 20.04
N ASP A 26 -14.66 38.68 19.00
CA ASP A 26 -15.36 37.82 18.05
C ASP A 26 -14.76 36.41 18.04
N VAL A 27 -14.41 35.91 19.24
CA VAL A 27 -14.03 34.52 19.43
C VAL A 27 -15.30 33.72 19.71
N VAL A 28 -15.66 32.81 18.80
CA VAL A 28 -16.70 31.82 19.06
C VAL A 28 -16.06 30.70 19.87
N GLN A 29 -16.31 30.65 21.17
CA GLN A 29 -15.85 29.52 21.99
C GLN A 29 -16.73 28.31 21.71
N LEU A 30 -16.24 27.42 20.85
CA LEU A 30 -16.84 26.13 20.58
C LEU A 30 -15.95 25.05 21.21
N THR A 31 -16.58 24.13 21.94
CA THR A 31 -15.94 22.91 22.41
C THR A 31 -16.53 21.78 21.58
N PHE A 32 -15.68 20.98 20.96
CA PHE A 32 -16.09 19.80 20.20
C PHE A 32 -15.48 18.56 20.85
N ASP A 33 -16.28 17.50 20.96
CA ASP A 33 -15.82 16.20 21.41
C ASP A 33 -15.47 15.36 20.18
N LEU A 34 -14.21 14.94 20.07
CA LEU A 34 -13.80 13.95 19.08
C LEU A 34 -14.39 12.58 19.45
N PRO A 35 -14.75 11.72 18.46
CA PRO A 35 -15.23 10.37 18.75
C PRO A 35 -14.18 9.58 19.55
N SER A 36 -14.63 8.75 20.49
CA SER A 36 -13.72 7.90 21.27
C SER A 36 -13.09 6.79 20.43
N GLU A 37 -11.96 6.22 20.87
CA GLU A 37 -11.29 5.09 20.19
C GLU A 37 -12.24 3.90 19.97
N ALA A 38 -13.05 3.57 20.98
CA ALA A 38 -13.99 2.47 20.90
C ALA A 38 -15.06 2.74 19.83
N GLU A 39 -15.55 3.98 19.73
CA GLU A 39 -16.52 4.38 18.71
C GLU A 39 -15.90 4.38 17.31
N ALA A 40 -14.69 4.91 17.16
CA ALA A 40 -13.95 4.87 15.90
C ALA A 40 -13.68 3.43 15.47
N ARG A 41 -13.24 2.55 16.37
CA ARG A 41 -12.91 1.16 16.07
C ARG A 41 -14.13 0.28 15.83
N GLU A 42 -15.23 0.49 16.55
CA GLU A 42 -16.50 -0.22 16.32
C GLU A 42 -17.09 0.18 14.96
N ALA A 43 -17.02 1.47 14.61
CA ALA A 43 -17.48 1.95 13.32
C ALA A 43 -16.57 1.50 12.15
N VAL A 44 -15.25 1.42 12.37
CA VAL A 44 -14.28 0.89 11.40
C VAL A 44 -14.24 -0.65 11.36
N GLY A 45 -14.89 -1.34 12.31
CA GLY A 45 -14.95 -2.80 12.35
C GLY A 45 -15.80 -3.43 11.24
N GLY A 46 -16.63 -2.63 10.57
CA GLY A 46 -17.30 -3.00 9.32
C GLY A 46 -16.41 -2.76 8.10
N PRO A 47 -16.77 -3.27 6.91
CA PRO A 47 -16.14 -2.83 5.68
C PRO A 47 -16.24 -1.29 5.59
N PRO A 48 -15.22 -0.60 5.06
CA PRO A 48 -15.29 0.85 4.90
C PRO A 48 -16.55 1.22 4.12
N GLN A 49 -17.35 2.13 4.69
CA GLN A 49 -18.52 2.69 4.03
C GLN A 49 -18.23 4.15 3.71
N TRP A 50 -18.57 4.57 2.49
CA TRP A 50 -18.50 5.97 2.10
C TRP A 50 -19.81 6.66 2.43
N TYR A 51 -19.68 7.86 2.98
CA TYR A 51 -20.79 8.78 3.20
C TYR A 51 -20.33 10.16 2.76
N SER A 52 -21.10 10.82 1.92
CA SER A 52 -20.72 12.16 1.43
C SER A 52 -21.13 13.27 2.39
N GLY A 53 -21.88 12.93 3.44
CA GLY A 53 -22.47 13.87 4.39
C GLY A 53 -23.53 14.77 3.80
N VAL A 54 -24.07 14.44 2.63
CA VAL A 54 -25.15 15.19 1.98
C VAL A 54 -26.50 15.04 2.70
N LEU A 55 -26.69 13.94 3.43
CA LEU A 55 -27.93 13.67 4.17
C LEU A 55 -28.12 14.63 5.35
N ASP A 56 -27.05 15.03 6.03
CA ASP A 56 -27.14 16.06 7.08
C ASP A 56 -27.68 17.39 6.51
N VAL A 57 -27.11 17.81 5.37
CA VAL A 57 -27.52 19.04 4.68
C VAL A 57 -28.94 18.90 4.15
N PHE A 58 -29.32 17.70 3.72
CA PHE A 58 -30.70 17.41 3.30
C PHE A 58 -31.69 17.55 4.45
N ASP A 59 -31.40 16.95 5.61
CA ASP A 59 -32.28 16.95 6.78
C ASP A 59 -32.48 18.39 7.30
N GLU A 60 -31.42 19.21 7.23
CA GLU A 60 -31.52 20.65 7.52
C GLU A 60 -32.41 21.42 6.53
N VAL A 61 -32.29 21.16 5.23
CA VAL A 61 -33.17 21.79 4.22
C VAL A 61 -34.61 21.27 4.34
N ALA A 62 -34.80 20.01 4.75
CA ALA A 62 -36.11 19.42 4.95
C ALA A 62 -36.86 20.05 6.14
N ALA A 63 -36.14 20.45 7.20
CA ALA A 63 -36.71 21.22 8.30
C ALA A 63 -37.30 22.57 7.84
N GLU A 64 -36.71 23.19 6.82
CA GLU A 64 -37.18 24.45 6.20
C GLU A 64 -38.25 24.22 5.13
N VAL A 65 -38.24 23.06 4.46
CA VAL A 65 -39.17 22.71 3.37
C VAL A 65 -39.83 21.36 3.67
N PRO A 66 -40.86 21.29 4.54
CA PRO A 66 -41.43 20.03 5.04
C PRO A 66 -42.22 19.17 4.04
N GLY A 67 -42.04 19.40 2.73
CA GLY A 67 -42.57 18.53 1.69
C GLY A 67 -41.50 17.63 1.07
N ILE A 68 -40.22 17.84 1.36
CA ILE A 68 -39.14 17.07 0.72
C ILE A 68 -38.70 15.83 1.52
N GLU A 69 -39.12 15.64 2.78
CA GLU A 69 -38.73 14.52 3.64
C GLU A 69 -39.02 13.16 2.98
N SER A 70 -40.09 13.09 2.18
CA SER A 70 -40.43 11.88 1.42
C SER A 70 -39.39 11.47 0.36
N LEU A 71 -38.43 12.36 0.06
CA LEU A 71 -37.32 12.12 -0.86
C LEU A 71 -36.06 11.61 -0.14
N ARG A 72 -36.02 11.62 1.20
CA ARG A 72 -34.81 11.30 1.98
C ARG A 72 -34.25 9.91 1.64
N ASP A 73 -35.10 8.88 1.65
CA ASP A 73 -34.69 7.50 1.35
C ASP A 73 -34.10 7.36 -0.06
N ALA A 74 -34.60 8.14 -1.02
CA ALA A 74 -34.07 8.14 -2.39
C ALA A 74 -32.70 8.83 -2.47
N VAL A 75 -32.50 9.93 -1.74
CA VAL A 75 -31.19 10.59 -1.63
C VAL A 75 -30.18 9.69 -0.92
N GLU A 76 -30.59 8.97 0.12
CA GLU A 76 -29.74 8.02 0.85
C GLU A 76 -29.32 6.84 -0.04
N ALA A 77 -30.25 6.32 -0.84
CA ALA A 77 -29.95 5.26 -1.80
C ALA A 77 -28.94 5.71 -2.88
N ASP A 78 -29.09 6.93 -3.40
CA ASP A 78 -28.14 7.51 -4.37
C ASP A 78 -26.75 7.72 -3.74
N ASP A 79 -26.69 8.27 -2.52
CA ASP A 79 -25.41 8.50 -1.81
C ASP A 79 -24.68 7.19 -1.51
N THR A 80 -25.42 6.17 -1.07
CA THR A 80 -24.89 4.83 -0.81
C THR A 80 -24.35 4.19 -2.08
N ALA A 81 -25.13 4.22 -3.18
CA ALA A 81 -24.72 3.65 -4.45
C ALA A 81 -23.48 4.34 -5.03
N PHE A 82 -23.42 5.68 -4.93
CA PHE A 82 -22.24 6.44 -5.32
C PHE A 82 -21.02 6.07 -4.46
N GLY A 83 -21.22 5.90 -3.15
CA GLY A 83 -20.16 5.48 -2.24
C GLY A 83 -19.58 4.10 -2.55
N GLU A 84 -20.44 3.11 -2.80
CA GLU A 84 -20.01 1.78 -3.24
C GLU A 84 -19.23 1.84 -4.55
N GLN A 85 -19.66 2.66 -5.50
CA GLN A 85 -18.96 2.87 -6.76
C GLN A 85 -17.57 3.47 -6.56
N ILE A 86 -17.44 4.53 -5.75
CA ILE A 86 -16.14 5.18 -5.48
C ILE A 86 -15.18 4.22 -4.78
N LEU A 87 -15.65 3.47 -3.78
CA LEU A 87 -14.83 2.48 -3.09
C LEU A 87 -14.35 1.36 -4.03
N ALA A 88 -15.21 0.90 -4.95
CA ALA A 88 -14.81 -0.05 -5.97
C ALA A 88 -13.76 0.53 -6.94
N GLN A 89 -13.96 1.75 -7.43
CA GLN A 89 -12.98 2.43 -8.30
C GLN A 89 -11.63 2.66 -7.61
N LEU A 90 -11.62 3.00 -6.33
CA LEU A 90 -10.39 3.18 -5.57
C LEU A 90 -9.69 1.84 -5.28
N ALA A 91 -10.46 0.76 -5.06
CA ALA A 91 -9.91 -0.58 -4.91
C ALA A 91 -9.20 -1.05 -6.20
N ASP A 92 -9.78 -0.77 -7.36
CA ASP A 92 -9.18 -1.10 -8.66
C ASP A 92 -7.84 -0.36 -8.91
N LEU A 93 -7.64 0.81 -8.29
CA LEU A 93 -6.40 1.59 -8.39
C LEU A 93 -5.30 1.09 -7.45
N GLY A 94 -5.66 0.55 -6.28
CA GLY A 94 -4.72 0.09 -5.26
C GLY A 94 -4.13 -1.31 -5.49
N GLY A 95 -4.65 -2.07 -6.46
CA GLY A 95 -4.26 -3.45 -6.71
C GLY A 95 -4.74 -4.43 -5.63
N ASP A 96 -4.22 -5.67 -5.65
CA ASP A 96 -4.65 -6.78 -4.78
C ASP A 96 -4.38 -6.56 -3.28
N GLU A 97 -3.62 -5.52 -2.91
CA GLU A 97 -3.52 -5.04 -1.53
C GLU A 97 -4.79 -4.22 -1.21
N ALA A 98 -5.89 -4.94 -0.98
CA ALA A 98 -7.11 -4.38 -0.41
C ALA A 98 -6.78 -3.47 0.77
N PRO A 99 -7.53 -2.38 1.00
CA PRO A 99 -7.23 -1.39 2.02
C PRO A 99 -7.03 -2.08 3.37
N HIS A 100 -5.78 -2.26 3.78
CA HIS A 100 -5.47 -2.51 5.17
C HIS A 100 -6.00 -1.27 5.87
N ALA A 101 -7.09 -1.43 6.63
CA ALA A 101 -7.64 -0.39 7.48
C ALA A 101 -6.44 0.31 8.12
N GLY A 102 -6.22 1.57 7.75
CA GLY A 102 -5.00 2.31 8.08
C GLY A 102 -4.71 2.18 9.58
N PRO A 103 -3.46 2.36 10.03
CA PRO A 103 -3.08 2.11 11.40
C PRO A 103 -4.07 2.76 12.35
N VAL A 104 -4.95 1.94 12.93
CA VAL A 104 -5.78 2.31 14.06
C VAL A 104 -4.77 2.40 15.19
N LEU A 105 -4.10 3.55 15.28
CA LEU A 105 -3.23 3.87 16.39
C LEU A 105 -4.06 3.58 17.65
N SER A 106 -3.54 2.75 18.54
CA SER A 106 -4.23 2.37 19.78
C SER A 106 -4.29 3.58 20.71
N TRP A 107 -5.46 4.21 20.82
CA TRP A 107 -5.66 5.49 21.51
C TRP A 107 -6.50 5.30 22.77
N SER A 108 -5.88 4.98 23.89
CA SER A 108 -6.61 4.74 25.14
C SER A 108 -7.34 5.99 25.69
N GLY A 109 -8.69 5.96 25.70
CA GLY A 109 -9.51 6.53 26.78
C GLY A 109 -10.72 7.41 26.41
N GLY A 110 -11.86 7.17 27.09
CA GLY A 110 -12.98 8.12 27.26
C GLY A 110 -14.34 7.67 26.69
N ARG A 111 -15.45 7.95 27.38
CA ARG A 111 -16.81 7.40 27.13
C ARG A 111 -17.85 8.53 26.91
N THR A 112 -18.82 8.28 26.01
CA THR A 112 -20.19 8.88 25.86
C THR A 112 -20.26 10.33 25.38
N SER A 113 -21.22 10.84 24.59
CA SER A 113 -22.60 10.43 24.23
C SER A 113 -23.06 11.01 22.87
N ARG A 114 -23.87 10.26 22.10
CA ARG A 114 -24.52 10.69 20.85
C ARG A 114 -25.26 12.03 20.95
N SER A 115 -24.82 12.98 20.14
CA SER A 115 -25.64 14.04 19.52
C SER A 115 -25.28 14.06 18.02
N ASP A 116 -26.16 14.54 17.15
CA ASP A 116 -26.07 14.42 15.68
C ASP A 116 -24.76 14.94 15.06
N ALA A 117 -24.02 15.80 15.78
CA ALA A 117 -22.65 16.21 15.45
C ALA A 117 -21.64 15.05 15.37
N GLY A 118 -21.89 13.93 16.06
CA GLY A 118 -20.98 12.78 16.12
C GLY A 118 -20.96 11.95 14.82
N GLN A 119 -22.09 11.84 14.12
CA GLN A 119 -22.14 11.10 12.86
C GLN A 119 -21.45 11.91 11.74
N GLN A 120 -21.83 13.17 11.59
CA GLN A 120 -21.20 14.09 10.64
C GLN A 120 -19.68 14.24 10.88
N GLY A 121 -19.26 14.32 12.14
CA GLY A 121 -17.85 14.35 12.51
C GLY A 121 -17.12 13.08 12.03
N PHE A 122 -17.72 11.92 12.20
CA PHE A 122 -17.18 10.64 11.76
C PHE A 122 -17.14 10.48 10.24
N GLU A 123 -18.16 10.96 9.52
CA GLU A 123 -18.16 10.91 8.04
C GLU A 123 -17.02 11.78 7.47
N ASN A 124 -16.86 13.00 7.98
CA ASN A 124 -15.74 13.87 7.60
C ASN A 124 -14.37 13.29 7.98
N LEU A 125 -14.29 12.56 9.11
CA LEU A 125 -13.09 11.81 9.47
C LEU A 125 -12.74 10.75 8.42
N ILE A 126 -13.72 9.95 7.97
CA ILE A 126 -13.55 8.96 6.90
C ILE A 126 -13.13 9.65 5.61
N ILE A 127 -13.82 10.72 5.21
CA ILE A 127 -13.48 11.48 4.00
C ILE A 127 -12.03 11.98 4.08
N GLY A 128 -11.58 12.50 5.22
CA GLY A 128 -10.20 12.93 5.41
C GLY A 128 -9.20 11.80 5.17
N GLY A 129 -9.46 10.62 5.76
CA GLY A 129 -8.60 9.45 5.62
C GLY A 129 -8.61 8.85 4.20
N LEU A 130 -9.77 8.83 3.53
CA LEU A 130 -9.91 8.26 2.18
C LEU A 130 -9.01 8.98 1.17
N GLY A 131 -8.80 10.28 1.36
CA GLY A 131 -7.89 11.07 0.53
C GLY A 131 -6.52 10.43 0.41
N THR A 132 -5.97 9.93 1.52
CA THR A 132 -4.66 9.27 1.51
C THR A 132 -4.66 7.90 0.85
N TYR A 133 -5.79 7.20 0.86
CA TYR A 133 -5.93 5.94 0.13
C TYR A 133 -5.94 6.17 -1.38
N ALA A 134 -6.74 7.13 -1.84
CA ALA A 134 -6.76 7.52 -3.25
C ALA A 134 -5.39 8.02 -3.73
N GLN A 135 -4.70 8.78 -2.88
CA GLN A 135 -3.34 9.26 -3.15
C GLN A 135 -2.32 8.11 -3.18
N ARG A 136 -2.42 7.12 -2.29
CA ARG A 136 -1.57 5.92 -2.35
C ARG A 136 -1.77 5.14 -3.66
N GLY A 137 -3.01 4.84 -4.05
CA GLY A 137 -3.29 4.16 -5.33
C GLY A 137 -2.75 4.95 -6.53
N LEU A 138 -2.83 6.29 -6.48
CA LEU A 138 -2.20 7.16 -7.48
C LEU A 138 -0.66 7.05 -7.50
N GLN A 139 -0.01 7.00 -6.33
CA GLN A 139 1.45 6.78 -6.25
C GLN A 139 1.86 5.39 -6.75
N ASP A 140 1.05 4.37 -6.46
CA ASP A 140 1.28 3.01 -6.93
C ASP A 140 1.18 2.94 -8.46
N ALA A 141 0.14 3.54 -9.03
CA ALA A 141 -0.03 3.67 -10.48
C ALA A 141 1.11 4.46 -11.15
N LEU A 142 1.58 5.55 -10.54
CA LEU A 142 2.76 6.29 -11.00
C LEU A 142 4.02 5.41 -10.99
N SER A 143 4.24 4.68 -9.90
CA SER A 143 5.41 3.80 -9.77
C SER A 143 5.36 2.58 -10.71
N GLY A 144 4.16 2.09 -11.02
CA GLY A 144 3.94 1.03 -12.00
C GLY A 144 4.02 1.51 -13.45
N GLY A 145 4.15 2.82 -13.69
CA GLY A 145 4.19 3.42 -15.02
C GLY A 145 2.85 3.42 -15.76
N SER A 146 1.73 3.18 -15.06
CA SER A 146 0.39 3.28 -15.65
C SER A 146 -0.10 4.73 -15.76
N LEU A 147 0.52 5.63 -14.99
CA LEU A 147 0.31 7.08 -15.03
C LEU A 147 1.64 7.82 -15.13
N HIS A 148 1.65 8.98 -15.77
CA HIS A 148 2.79 9.87 -15.91
C HIS A 148 2.45 11.29 -15.42
N SER A 149 3.48 12.09 -15.19
CA SER A 149 3.31 13.52 -14.89
C SER A 149 2.66 14.24 -16.08
N GLY A 150 1.66 15.09 -15.79
CA GLY A 150 0.81 15.75 -16.77
C GLY A 150 -0.45 14.96 -17.16
N ASP A 151 -0.57 13.70 -16.70
CA ASP A 151 -1.74 12.89 -17.01
C ASP A 151 -2.96 13.30 -16.17
N SER A 152 -4.14 13.18 -16.79
CA SER A 152 -5.43 13.33 -16.13
C SER A 152 -6.35 12.20 -16.58
N HIS A 153 -6.91 11.48 -15.62
CA HIS A 153 -7.79 10.34 -15.84
C HIS A 153 -9.08 10.53 -15.07
N GLY A 154 -10.22 10.42 -15.75
CA GLY A 154 -11.53 10.55 -15.14
C GLY A 154 -12.46 9.41 -15.52
N SER A 155 -13.20 8.90 -14.53
CA SER A 155 -14.27 7.91 -14.71
C SER A 155 -15.40 8.22 -13.74
N ASP A 156 -16.62 8.41 -14.27
CA ASP A 156 -17.89 8.53 -13.54
C ASP A 156 -17.79 9.11 -12.12
N GLY A 157 -17.49 10.41 -12.03
CA GLY A 157 -17.43 11.14 -10.76
C GLY A 157 -16.07 11.17 -10.09
N LEU A 158 -15.09 10.38 -10.52
CA LEU A 158 -13.73 10.36 -9.98
C LEU A 158 -12.72 10.86 -11.02
N THR A 159 -11.88 11.81 -10.67
CA THR A 159 -10.82 12.36 -11.53
C THR A 159 -9.50 12.45 -10.79
N PHE A 160 -8.43 11.97 -11.42
CA PHE A 160 -7.05 12.08 -10.95
C PHE A 160 -6.27 13.01 -11.87
N THR A 161 -5.42 13.85 -11.30
CA THR A 161 -4.48 14.68 -12.05
C THR A 161 -3.13 14.64 -11.36
N VAL A 162 -2.07 14.44 -12.14
CA VAL A 162 -0.68 14.52 -11.66
C VAL A 162 -0.03 15.72 -12.32
N ASN A 163 0.33 16.73 -11.54
CA ASN A 163 0.93 17.95 -12.07
C ASN A 163 2.45 17.77 -12.29
N ASP A 164 3.02 18.66 -13.11
CA ASP A 164 4.46 18.67 -13.44
C ASP A 164 5.37 18.93 -12.22
N ASP A 165 4.84 19.58 -11.18
CA ASP A 165 5.55 19.90 -9.93
C ASP A 165 5.47 18.78 -8.88
N GLY A 166 4.89 17.63 -9.26
CA GLY A 166 4.68 16.47 -8.40
C GLY A 166 3.51 16.61 -7.43
N THR A 167 2.72 17.68 -7.52
CA THR A 167 1.44 17.75 -6.80
C THR A 167 0.39 16.89 -7.50
N THR A 168 -0.54 16.38 -6.72
CA THR A 168 -1.58 15.48 -7.19
C THR A 168 -2.94 15.99 -6.76
N THR A 169 -3.91 15.88 -7.66
CA THR A 169 -5.30 16.24 -7.39
C THR A 169 -6.19 15.03 -7.61
N VAL A 170 -7.02 14.69 -6.62
CA VAL A 170 -8.08 13.70 -6.73
C VAL A 170 -9.40 14.40 -6.46
N GLU A 171 -10.31 14.37 -7.43
CA GLU A 171 -11.65 14.95 -7.33
C GLU A 171 -12.70 13.85 -7.41
N ILE A 172 -13.58 13.80 -6.41
CA ILE A 172 -14.75 12.93 -6.33
C ILE A 172 -15.96 13.85 -6.36
N SER A 173 -16.86 13.71 -7.33
CA SER A 173 -18.05 14.56 -7.45
C SER A 173 -19.28 13.79 -7.93
N THR A 174 -20.43 14.20 -7.42
CA THR A 174 -21.74 13.68 -7.82
C THR A 174 -22.78 14.80 -7.78
N GLU A 175 -23.74 14.75 -8.69
CA GLU A 175 -24.91 15.60 -8.70
C GLU A 175 -26.16 14.73 -8.84
N GLY A 176 -27.17 14.98 -8.03
CA GLY A 176 -28.40 14.21 -7.97
C GLY A 176 -29.63 15.11 -8.01
N GLN A 177 -30.75 14.56 -8.49
CA GLN A 177 -32.05 15.23 -8.42
C GLN A 177 -33.16 14.22 -8.17
N GLN A 178 -33.86 14.39 -7.05
CA GLN A 178 -35.00 13.59 -6.65
C GLN A 178 -36.31 14.38 -6.80
N VAL A 179 -37.36 13.71 -7.30
CA VAL A 179 -38.67 14.32 -7.55
C VAL A 179 -39.79 13.36 -7.18
N SER A 180 -40.73 13.78 -6.33
CA SER A 180 -41.93 13.01 -5.98
C SER A 180 -43.04 13.92 -5.48
N GLY A 181 -44.29 13.67 -5.89
CA GLY A 181 -45.45 14.37 -5.33
C GLY A 181 -45.46 15.91 -5.48
N GLY A 182 -44.69 16.47 -6.42
CA GLY A 182 -44.50 17.92 -6.56
C GLY A 182 -43.44 18.53 -5.65
N ALA A 183 -42.74 17.70 -4.86
CA ALA A 183 -41.51 18.04 -4.17
C ALA A 183 -40.29 17.71 -5.04
N THR A 184 -39.22 18.50 -4.90
CA THR A 184 -37.94 18.29 -5.57
C THR A 184 -36.79 18.52 -4.59
N ALA A 185 -35.75 17.69 -4.65
CA ALA A 185 -34.50 17.90 -3.94
C ALA A 185 -33.33 17.70 -4.91
N GLY A 186 -32.56 18.75 -5.15
CA GLY A 186 -31.28 18.68 -5.88
C GLY A 186 -30.13 18.58 -4.89
N THR A 187 -29.21 17.66 -5.13
CA THR A 187 -28.02 17.42 -4.32
C THR A 187 -26.75 17.56 -5.16
N SER A 188 -25.68 18.05 -4.56
CA SER A 188 -24.35 18.09 -5.18
C SER A 188 -23.32 17.89 -4.10
N THR A 189 -22.39 16.96 -4.32
CA THR A 189 -21.24 16.74 -3.44
C THR A 189 -19.97 16.71 -4.28
N SER A 190 -18.92 17.37 -3.81
CA SER A 190 -17.58 17.37 -4.38
C SER A 190 -16.56 17.28 -3.26
N VAL A 191 -15.62 16.35 -3.39
CA VAL A 191 -14.48 16.16 -2.50
C VAL A 191 -13.22 16.27 -3.33
N VAL A 192 -12.31 17.16 -2.94
CA VAL A 192 -11.06 17.42 -3.65
C VAL A 192 -9.89 17.25 -2.70
N TYR A 193 -9.00 16.34 -3.01
CA TYR A 193 -7.72 16.14 -2.36
C TYR A 193 -6.64 16.74 -3.25
N ASP A 194 -5.85 17.68 -2.75
CA ASP A 194 -4.95 18.48 -3.55
C ASP A 194 -3.65 18.77 -2.81
N GLY A 195 -2.53 18.78 -3.52
CA GLY A 195 -1.23 19.17 -3.00
C GLY A 195 -0.14 18.09 -3.12
N ARG A 196 0.92 18.23 -2.33
CA ARG A 196 2.04 17.31 -2.22
C ARG A 196 1.87 16.42 -0.99
N TYR A 197 1.26 15.25 -1.21
CA TYR A 197 1.04 14.24 -0.18
C TYR A 197 2.32 13.45 0.17
N CYS A 198 3.15 13.16 -0.85
CA CYS A 198 4.46 12.57 -0.62
C CYS A 198 5.52 13.66 -0.43
N PRO A 199 6.21 13.69 0.72
CA PRO A 199 7.16 14.74 0.99
C PRO A 199 8.34 14.73 0.03
N GLY A 200 8.86 15.92 -0.28
CA GLY A 200 10.08 16.05 -1.09
C GLY A 200 11.35 15.65 -0.33
N PRO A 201 12.54 15.75 -0.96
CA PRO A 201 13.82 15.43 -0.31
C PRO A 201 14.14 16.25 0.96
N ASP A 202 13.54 17.43 1.10
CA ASP A 202 13.62 18.28 2.30
C ASP A 202 12.62 17.89 3.40
N GLY A 203 11.78 16.89 3.14
CA GLY A 203 10.72 16.42 4.02
C GLY A 203 9.43 17.25 3.96
N ARG A 204 9.35 18.27 3.09
CA ARG A 204 8.18 19.16 3.05
C ARG A 204 6.99 18.54 2.34
N PHE A 205 5.82 18.71 2.95
CA PHE A 205 4.52 18.32 2.40
C PHE A 205 3.49 19.46 2.55
N ASP A 206 2.47 19.41 1.71
CA ASP A 206 1.27 20.27 1.77
C ASP A 206 0.10 19.44 1.25
N ALA A 207 -0.82 19.06 2.12
CA ALA A 207 -1.97 18.25 1.77
C ALA A 207 -3.25 19.00 2.12
N THR A 208 -4.16 19.11 1.15
CA THR A 208 -5.42 19.81 1.32
C THR A 208 -6.58 18.88 0.96
N ALA A 209 -7.56 18.75 1.85
CA ALA A 209 -8.85 18.15 1.57
C ALA A 209 -9.93 19.23 1.58
N LYS A 210 -10.77 19.27 0.55
CA LYS A 210 -11.92 20.18 0.43
C LYS A 210 -13.16 19.33 0.25
N VAL A 211 -14.22 19.61 1.01
CA VAL A 211 -15.53 19.01 0.80
C VAL A 211 -16.52 20.13 0.58
N LYS A 212 -17.27 20.03 -0.51
CA LYS A 212 -18.40 20.89 -0.82
C LYS A 212 -19.63 20.03 -0.96
N ARG A 213 -20.67 20.37 -0.22
CA ARG A 213 -21.97 19.70 -0.28
C ARG A 213 -23.08 20.72 -0.32
N SER A 214 -24.09 20.48 -1.14
CA SER A 214 -25.18 21.40 -1.35
C SER A 214 -26.48 20.66 -1.56
N VAL A 215 -27.55 21.14 -0.91
CA VAL A 215 -28.91 20.68 -1.13
C VAL A 215 -29.81 21.87 -1.43
N THR A 216 -30.66 21.72 -2.45
CA THR A 216 -31.75 22.65 -2.76
C THR A 216 -33.06 21.90 -2.76
N GLY A 217 -33.96 22.26 -1.85
CA GLY A 217 -35.27 21.65 -1.68
C GLY A 217 -36.38 22.60 -2.11
N ALA A 218 -37.41 22.08 -2.77
CA ALA A 218 -38.62 22.83 -3.08
C ALA A 218 -39.87 21.95 -2.96
N ALA A 219 -40.91 22.48 -2.28
CA ALA A 219 -42.22 21.84 -2.17
C ALA A 219 -43.28 22.88 -1.79
N GLY A 220 -44.52 22.72 -2.28
CA GLY A 220 -45.64 23.59 -1.88
C GLY A 220 -45.46 25.09 -2.16
N GLY A 221 -44.58 25.45 -3.10
CA GLY A 221 -44.22 26.84 -3.41
C GLY A 221 -43.13 27.44 -2.50
N ALA A 222 -42.64 26.70 -1.51
CA ALA A 222 -41.46 27.05 -0.72
C ALA A 222 -40.19 26.50 -1.38
N THR A 223 -39.07 27.20 -1.21
CA THR A 223 -37.75 26.78 -1.68
C THR A 223 -36.69 27.23 -0.69
N ALA A 224 -35.81 26.32 -0.29
CA ALA A 224 -34.65 26.61 0.54
C ALA A 224 -33.42 25.89 -0.01
N SER A 225 -32.24 26.39 0.33
CA SER A 225 -30.99 25.71 -0.01
C SER A 225 -29.96 25.90 1.08
N ARG A 226 -29.13 24.88 1.28
CA ARG A 226 -27.96 24.95 2.16
C ARG A 226 -26.74 24.44 1.40
N THR A 227 -25.63 25.15 1.55
CA THR A 227 -24.33 24.79 0.99
C THR A 227 -23.29 24.87 2.10
N GLU A 228 -22.51 23.81 2.25
CA GLU A 228 -21.39 23.76 3.17
C GLU A 228 -20.11 23.47 2.39
N GLU A 229 -19.09 24.26 2.67
CA GLU A 229 -17.75 24.12 2.12
C GLU A 229 -16.78 24.05 3.29
N ILE A 230 -16.16 22.89 3.50
CA ILE A 230 -15.13 22.69 4.50
C ILE A 230 -13.80 22.40 3.81
N ARG A 231 -12.71 22.90 4.39
CA ARG A 231 -11.35 22.72 3.90
C ARG A 231 -10.44 22.43 5.07
N ALA A 232 -9.67 21.36 4.96
CA ALA A 232 -8.55 21.08 5.82
C ALA A 232 -7.26 21.22 5.02
N THR A 233 -6.28 21.93 5.55
CA THR A 233 -4.93 22.05 4.98
C THR A 233 -3.92 21.66 6.05
N LEU A 234 -3.02 20.73 5.70
CA LEU A 234 -1.92 20.27 6.52
C LEU A 234 -0.61 20.60 5.81
N THR A 235 0.24 21.37 6.46
CA THR A 235 1.57 21.73 5.95
C THR A 235 2.61 21.40 6.98
N GLY A 236 3.80 20.99 6.57
CA GLY A 236 4.84 20.64 7.53
C GLY A 236 6.07 19.99 6.94
N THR A 237 6.84 19.36 7.81
CA THR A 237 8.03 18.58 7.48
C THR A 237 8.02 17.24 8.19
N LEU A 238 8.42 16.17 7.50
CA LEU A 238 8.72 14.89 8.15
C LEU A 238 10.16 14.83 8.65
N ALA A 239 10.33 14.16 9.79
CA ALA A 239 11.62 13.73 10.31
C ALA A 239 12.10 12.44 9.61
N ASP A 240 13.35 12.05 9.90
CA ASP A 240 13.99 10.87 9.30
C ASP A 240 13.30 9.53 9.66
N ASN A 241 12.42 9.52 10.67
CA ASN A 241 11.62 8.37 11.07
C ASN A 241 10.26 8.28 10.35
N ALA A 242 10.04 9.07 9.29
CA ALA A 242 8.79 9.17 8.55
C ALA A 242 7.58 9.67 9.37
N LEU A 243 7.82 10.30 10.52
CA LEU A 243 6.79 10.97 11.32
C LEU A 243 6.93 12.49 11.20
N PRO A 244 5.84 13.26 11.41
CA PRO A 244 5.92 14.72 11.42
C PRO A 244 6.93 15.26 12.43
N GLU A 245 7.86 16.10 11.96
CA GLU A 245 8.74 16.93 12.79
C GLU A 245 8.02 18.23 13.16
N GLU A 246 7.40 18.85 12.17
CA GLU A 246 6.59 20.06 12.29
C GLU A 246 5.32 19.87 11.47
N ILE A 247 4.18 20.29 12.02
CA ILE A 247 2.92 20.27 11.29
C ILE A 247 2.04 21.43 11.74
N THR A 248 1.50 22.12 10.75
CA THR A 248 0.48 23.16 10.88
C THR A 248 -0.79 22.65 10.24
N MET A 249 -1.87 22.73 11.00
CA MET A 249 -3.21 22.39 10.54
C MET A 249 -4.07 23.64 10.46
N GLU A 250 -4.74 23.83 9.33
CA GLU A 250 -5.75 24.87 9.14
C GLU A 250 -7.06 24.24 8.69
N ALA A 251 -8.12 24.45 9.47
CA ALA A 251 -9.48 24.05 9.16
C ALA A 251 -10.31 25.30 8.88
N VAL A 252 -10.87 25.39 7.67
CA VAL A 252 -11.74 26.48 7.22
C VAL A 252 -13.10 25.90 6.91
N GLN A 253 -14.16 26.57 7.33
CA GLN A 253 -15.52 26.23 6.93
C GLN A 253 -16.25 27.46 6.41
N MET A 254 -17.16 27.25 5.48
CA MET A 254 -18.13 28.21 5.01
C MET A 254 -19.48 27.54 4.89
N THR A 255 -20.47 28.10 5.59
CA THR A 255 -21.86 27.65 5.52
C THR A 255 -22.71 28.76 4.92
N THR A 256 -23.50 28.45 3.90
CA THR A 256 -24.46 29.35 3.26
C THR A 256 -25.86 28.76 3.31
N VAL A 257 -26.81 29.53 3.83
CA VAL A 257 -28.23 29.15 3.91
C VAL A 257 -29.06 30.16 3.14
N LYS A 258 -30.01 29.67 2.34
CA LYS A 258 -31.09 30.46 1.74
C LYS A 258 -32.42 29.93 2.27
N GLY A 259 -33.14 30.77 3.01
CA GLY A 259 -34.42 30.42 3.61
C GLY A 259 -35.57 30.52 2.63
N THR A 260 -36.74 30.03 3.05
CA THR A 260 -37.99 30.08 2.27
C THR A 260 -38.54 31.49 2.06
N ASP A 261 -38.10 32.45 2.87
CA ASP A 261 -38.41 33.88 2.75
C ASP A 261 -37.52 34.61 1.72
N GLY A 262 -36.58 33.89 1.08
CA GLY A 262 -35.61 34.44 0.15
C GLY A 262 -34.42 35.14 0.82
N SER A 263 -34.34 35.14 2.15
CA SER A 263 -33.16 35.62 2.86
C SER A 263 -31.95 34.71 2.59
N SER A 264 -30.76 35.28 2.59
CA SER A 264 -29.51 34.53 2.45
C SER A 264 -28.54 34.95 3.54
N ARG A 265 -28.04 33.96 4.27
CA ARG A 265 -27.07 34.11 5.36
C ARG A 265 -25.86 33.25 5.05
N TYR A 266 -24.66 33.76 5.32
CA TYR A 266 -23.45 32.94 5.28
C TYR A 266 -22.49 33.32 6.40
N LEU A 267 -21.65 32.36 6.78
CA LEU A 267 -20.57 32.55 7.74
C LEU A 267 -19.36 31.74 7.28
N THR A 268 -18.17 32.33 7.42
CA THR A 268 -16.89 31.67 7.20
C THR A 268 -16.06 31.76 8.47
N THR A 269 -15.55 30.63 8.96
CA THR A 269 -14.62 30.57 10.09
C THR A 269 -13.34 29.84 9.70
N SER A 270 -12.25 30.15 10.40
CA SER A 270 -10.99 29.43 10.32
C SER A 270 -10.47 29.10 11.70
N GLN A 271 -9.81 27.96 11.80
CA GLN A 271 -9.10 27.49 12.97
C GLN A 271 -7.72 27.01 12.54
N LYS A 272 -6.68 27.57 13.14
CA LYS A 272 -5.29 27.23 12.85
C LYS A 272 -4.63 26.70 14.10
N VAL A 273 -3.97 25.56 13.98
CA VAL A 273 -3.17 24.93 15.04
C VAL A 273 -1.75 24.78 14.52
N ASP A 274 -0.86 25.59 15.06
CA ASP A 274 0.58 25.50 14.85
C ASP A 274 1.19 24.47 15.81
N ASP A 275 2.27 23.82 15.40
CA ASP A 275 3.06 22.87 16.20
C ASP A 275 2.21 21.79 16.86
N LEU A 276 1.47 21.03 16.05
CA LEU A 276 0.56 20.02 16.57
C LEU A 276 1.31 18.93 17.35
N ASP A 277 1.13 18.93 18.67
CA ASP A 277 1.50 17.82 19.53
C ASP A 277 0.46 16.70 19.33
N LEU A 278 0.83 15.65 18.58
CA LEU A 278 -0.03 14.50 18.30
C LEU A 278 -0.58 13.83 19.57
N GLY A 279 0.08 13.99 20.73
CA GLY A 279 -0.41 13.49 22.01
C GLY A 279 -1.35 14.44 22.76
N LYS A 280 -1.56 15.67 22.28
CA LYS A 280 -2.35 16.73 22.93
C LYS A 280 -3.08 17.63 21.93
N PHE A 281 -3.82 17.03 21.01
CA PHE A 281 -4.74 17.77 20.15
C PHE A 281 -5.78 18.51 21.01
N ASP A 282 -5.59 19.81 21.18
CA ASP A 282 -6.41 20.65 22.05
C ASP A 282 -6.94 21.85 21.25
N THR A 283 -8.07 21.63 20.58
CA THR A 283 -8.78 22.64 19.79
C THR A 283 -9.24 23.82 20.64
N THR A 284 -9.35 23.65 21.97
CA THR A 284 -9.80 24.71 22.87
C THR A 284 -8.77 25.84 23.03
N LYS A 285 -7.49 25.56 22.75
CA LYS A 285 -6.42 26.58 22.80
C LYS A 285 -6.46 27.55 21.63
N ASN A 286 -6.98 27.10 20.49
CA ASN A 286 -7.05 27.87 19.26
C ASN A 286 -8.49 27.86 18.74
N PRO A 287 -9.41 28.61 19.37
CA PRO A 287 -10.80 28.60 18.96
C PRO A 287 -10.99 29.13 17.53
N PRO A 288 -12.06 28.71 16.83
CA PRO A 288 -12.41 29.24 15.52
C PRO A 288 -12.60 30.75 15.56
N HIS A 289 -12.07 31.45 14.55
CA HIS A 289 -12.28 32.88 14.37
C HIS A 289 -13.05 33.14 13.08
N LYS A 290 -13.90 34.18 13.12
CA LYS A 290 -14.69 34.60 11.96
C LYS A 290 -13.77 35.24 10.91
N LEU A 291 -13.82 34.73 9.68
CA LEU A 291 -13.16 35.31 8.51
C LEU A 291 -14.10 36.25 7.73
N GLY A 292 -15.38 35.93 7.70
CA GLY A 292 -16.38 36.69 6.96
C GLY A 292 -17.79 36.17 7.21
N GLY A 293 -18.79 36.90 6.73
CA GLY A 293 -20.19 36.49 6.85
C GLY A 293 -21.16 37.63 6.55
N THR A 294 -22.45 37.32 6.54
CA THR A 294 -23.51 38.33 6.43
C THR A 294 -23.41 39.37 7.55
N GLU A 295 -23.55 40.65 7.22
CA GLU A 295 -23.56 41.71 8.23
C GLU A 295 -24.80 41.60 9.13
N GLY A 296 -24.61 41.79 10.44
CA GLY A 296 -25.70 41.83 11.41
C GLY A 296 -26.27 40.48 11.85
N LEU A 297 -25.56 39.36 11.59
CA LEU A 297 -25.92 38.07 12.19
C LEU A 297 -25.95 38.16 13.73
N THR A 298 -26.93 37.54 14.35
CA THR A 298 -26.95 37.39 15.82
C THR A 298 -25.95 36.31 16.25
N LYS A 299 -25.56 36.30 17.54
CA LYS A 299 -24.65 35.28 18.06
C LYS A 299 -25.20 33.86 17.90
N GLU A 300 -26.52 33.71 18.03
CA GLU A 300 -27.20 32.43 17.84
C GLU A 300 -27.11 31.97 16.38
N GLN A 301 -27.27 32.89 15.41
CA GLN A 301 -27.12 32.58 13.98
C GLN A 301 -25.66 32.28 13.62
N GLU A 302 -24.71 32.99 14.22
CA GLU A 302 -23.28 32.68 14.05
C GLU A 302 -22.95 31.30 14.63
N GLN A 303 -23.50 30.96 15.78
CA GLN A 303 -23.31 29.64 16.40
C GLN A 303 -23.95 28.52 15.58
N GLU A 304 -25.18 28.73 15.09
CA GLU A 304 -25.90 27.83 14.18
C GLU A 304 -25.07 27.52 12.93
N LEU A 305 -24.55 28.56 12.26
CA LEU A 305 -23.78 28.42 11.02
C LEU A 305 -22.34 27.93 11.22
N SER A 306 -21.78 28.01 12.43
CA SER A 306 -20.40 27.58 12.70
C SER A 306 -20.29 26.19 13.31
N THR A 307 -21.24 25.77 14.16
CA THR A 307 -21.08 24.55 14.97
C THR A 307 -20.95 23.30 14.10
N SER A 308 -21.84 23.12 13.12
CA SER A 308 -21.79 21.96 12.21
C SER A 308 -20.59 22.03 11.25
N GLY A 309 -20.41 23.15 10.55
CA GLY A 309 -19.33 23.31 9.56
C GLY A 309 -17.92 23.21 10.16
N GLN A 310 -17.68 23.81 11.34
CA GLN A 310 -16.35 23.80 11.93
C GLN A 310 -15.99 22.43 12.52
N SER A 311 -16.93 21.77 13.20
CA SER A 311 -16.70 20.40 13.67
C SER A 311 -16.35 19.47 12.51
N GLY A 312 -17.04 19.61 11.38
CA GLY A 312 -16.73 18.85 10.17
C GLY A 312 -15.36 19.18 9.58
N ALA A 313 -14.95 20.45 9.56
CA ALA A 313 -13.62 20.85 9.08
C ALA A 313 -12.49 20.31 9.97
N ASP A 314 -12.67 20.30 11.29
CA ASP A 314 -11.70 19.78 12.25
C ASP A 314 -11.55 18.25 12.13
N THR A 315 -12.67 17.51 12.02
CA THR A 315 -12.60 16.06 11.86
C THR A 315 -12.08 15.65 10.49
N LEU A 316 -12.37 16.43 9.44
CA LEU A 316 -11.74 16.27 8.12
C LEU A 316 -10.22 16.42 8.22
N ALA A 317 -9.74 17.46 8.93
CA ALA A 317 -8.31 17.70 9.10
C ALA A 317 -7.63 16.60 9.90
N PHE A 318 -8.29 16.12 10.96
CA PHE A 318 -7.79 15.01 11.76
C PHE A 318 -7.76 13.69 10.96
N GLY A 319 -8.80 13.40 10.17
CA GLY A 319 -8.86 12.23 9.29
C GLY A 319 -7.75 12.25 8.25
N LEU A 320 -7.51 13.41 7.63
CA LEU A 320 -6.43 13.61 6.69
C LEU A 320 -5.06 13.38 7.33
N LEU A 321 -4.82 13.91 8.54
CA LEU A 321 -3.58 13.72 9.27
C LEU A 321 -3.31 12.24 9.58
N MET A 322 -4.30 11.55 10.10
CA MET A 322 -4.17 10.13 10.45
C MET A 322 -3.91 9.27 9.21
N GLY A 323 -4.61 9.56 8.12
CA GLY A 323 -4.37 8.91 6.83
C GLY A 323 -2.95 9.18 6.32
N LEU A 324 -2.46 10.41 6.41
CA LEU A 324 -1.11 10.79 5.98
C LEU A 324 -0.05 10.05 6.79
N ILE A 325 -0.19 9.95 8.12
CA ILE A 325 0.75 9.20 8.95
C ILE A 325 0.85 7.75 8.47
N GLY A 326 -0.28 7.07 8.26
CA GLY A 326 -0.27 5.70 7.74
C GLY A 326 0.35 5.60 6.35
N MET A 327 0.00 6.51 5.44
CA MET A 327 0.58 6.58 4.10
C MET A 327 2.10 6.78 4.14
N TRP A 328 2.60 7.64 5.04
CA TRP A 328 4.03 7.91 5.17
C TRP A 328 4.78 6.76 5.81
N THR A 329 4.24 6.05 6.79
CA THR A 329 4.96 4.96 7.48
C THR A 329 4.91 3.63 6.74
N ASP A 330 3.86 3.40 5.95
CA ASP A 330 3.53 2.06 5.43
C ASP A 330 3.74 1.94 3.91
N GLY A 331 4.77 2.61 3.38
CA GLY A 331 5.19 2.47 2.00
C GLY A 331 4.32 3.21 0.98
N GLY A 332 3.49 4.18 1.38
CA GLY A 332 2.68 4.95 0.45
C GLY A 332 3.47 5.92 -0.43
N CYS A 333 4.67 6.34 0.01
CA CYS A 333 5.51 7.30 -0.71
C CYS A 333 6.86 6.78 -1.19
N VAL A 334 7.34 5.70 -0.58
CA VAL A 334 8.62 5.08 -0.90
C VAL A 334 8.43 3.58 -1.08
N SER A 335 9.15 2.97 -2.01
CA SER A 335 9.21 1.52 -2.20
C SER A 335 10.60 1.00 -1.86
N ILE A 336 10.66 -0.29 -1.52
CA ILE A 336 11.90 -1.03 -1.30
C ILE A 336 12.04 -2.03 -2.44
N GLU A 337 13.08 -1.86 -3.24
CA GLU A 337 13.50 -2.80 -4.25
C GLU A 337 14.63 -3.67 -3.70
N THR A 338 14.55 -4.98 -3.94
CA THR A 338 15.54 -5.96 -3.48
C THR A 338 15.61 -7.08 -4.48
N ASP A 339 16.82 -7.56 -4.76
CA ASP A 339 17.11 -8.72 -5.63
C ASP A 339 17.29 -10.02 -4.83
N LEU A 340 17.09 -9.98 -3.51
CA LEU A 340 17.06 -11.17 -2.64
C LEU A 340 16.09 -12.23 -3.21
N PRO A 341 16.59 -13.41 -3.62
CA PRO A 341 15.73 -14.45 -4.19
C PRO A 341 14.85 -15.12 -3.13
N GLU A 342 13.68 -15.62 -3.56
CA GLU A 342 12.73 -16.36 -2.70
C GLU A 342 13.19 -17.78 -2.36
N SER A 343 14.18 -18.30 -3.09
CA SER A 343 14.77 -19.61 -2.84
C SER A 343 16.28 -19.53 -2.99
N VAL A 344 16.99 -20.11 -2.03
CA VAL A 344 18.45 -20.21 -2.06
C VAL A 344 18.89 -21.63 -1.69
N PRO A 345 20.04 -22.09 -2.22
CA PRO A 345 20.59 -23.38 -1.82
C PRO A 345 20.79 -23.44 -0.29
N PRO A 346 20.51 -24.60 0.35
CA PRO A 346 20.73 -24.75 1.79
C PRO A 346 22.18 -24.48 2.18
N GLN A 347 22.39 -23.82 3.32
CA GLN A 347 23.72 -23.47 3.85
C GLN A 347 24.57 -22.56 2.95
N ASP A 348 23.99 -21.98 1.89
CA ASP A 348 24.70 -21.08 0.99
C ASP A 348 24.60 -19.62 1.46
N VAL A 349 25.59 -18.82 1.06
CA VAL A 349 25.64 -17.39 1.32
C VAL A 349 25.26 -16.66 0.04
N THR A 350 24.15 -15.92 0.10
CA THR A 350 23.65 -15.13 -1.02
C THR A 350 23.85 -13.65 -0.76
N ASP A 351 24.54 -12.99 -1.70
CA ASP A 351 24.68 -11.54 -1.72
C ASP A 351 23.47 -10.92 -2.42
N PHE A 352 22.94 -9.85 -1.85
CA PHE A 352 21.80 -9.13 -2.42
C PHE A 352 21.92 -7.64 -2.15
N THR A 353 21.23 -6.83 -2.94
CA THR A 353 21.20 -5.38 -2.85
C THR A 353 19.80 -4.89 -2.50
N ILE A 354 19.75 -3.79 -1.75
CA ILE A 354 18.52 -3.08 -1.44
C ILE A 354 18.65 -1.65 -1.99
N ASP A 355 17.62 -1.19 -2.71
CA ASP A 355 17.45 0.20 -3.12
C ASP A 355 16.10 0.72 -2.63
N VAL A 356 16.10 1.92 -2.05
CA VAL A 356 14.88 2.60 -1.62
C VAL A 356 14.61 3.73 -2.59
N GLN A 357 13.41 3.74 -3.17
CA GLN A 357 13.03 4.69 -4.21
C GLN A 357 11.76 5.44 -3.82
N ALA A 358 11.68 6.71 -4.21
CA ALA A 358 10.44 7.46 -4.15
C ALA A 358 9.49 6.93 -5.23
N LYS A 359 8.24 6.65 -4.86
CA LYS A 359 7.22 6.19 -5.82
C LYS A 359 6.95 7.25 -6.88
N SER A 360 6.97 8.52 -6.49
CA SER A 360 6.98 9.63 -7.43
C SER A 360 8.38 9.83 -8.03
N GLY A 361 8.48 9.65 -9.35
CA GLY A 361 9.67 9.98 -10.12
C GLY A 361 10.87 9.04 -9.97
N HIS A 362 10.76 7.94 -9.20
CA HIS A 362 11.80 6.89 -9.06
C HIS A 362 13.17 7.39 -8.58
N GLY A 363 13.18 8.54 -7.87
CA GLY A 363 14.40 9.07 -7.28
C GLY A 363 14.87 8.18 -6.13
N SER A 364 16.18 7.93 -6.04
CA SER A 364 16.74 7.19 -4.90
C SER A 364 16.59 8.01 -3.61
N VAL A 365 16.07 7.36 -2.56
CA VAL A 365 15.83 7.96 -1.26
C VAL A 365 16.97 7.58 -0.33
N THR A 366 17.53 8.56 0.38
CA THR A 366 18.58 8.31 1.40
C THR A 366 17.95 8.24 2.79
N GLY A 367 18.18 7.14 3.51
CA GLY A 367 17.67 6.94 4.87
C GLY A 367 18.26 5.73 5.57
N PRO A 368 18.09 5.60 6.90
CA PRO A 368 18.43 4.40 7.64
C PRO A 368 17.63 3.19 7.14
N LEU A 369 18.34 2.07 7.01
CA LEU A 369 17.78 0.78 6.63
C LEU A 369 18.06 -0.22 7.76
N THR A 370 17.03 -0.92 8.21
CA THR A 370 17.10 -1.95 9.26
C THR A 370 16.55 -3.26 8.72
N LEU A 371 17.31 -4.33 8.91
CA LEU A 371 16.90 -5.68 8.55
C LEU A 371 16.71 -6.52 9.81
N SER A 372 15.69 -7.37 9.79
CA SER A 372 15.51 -8.41 10.80
C SER A 372 15.20 -9.75 10.14
N LEU A 373 15.67 -10.81 10.77
CA LEU A 373 15.54 -12.17 10.26
C LEU A 373 14.79 -13.05 11.26
N GLU A 374 13.77 -13.76 10.77
CA GLU A 374 13.08 -14.81 11.52
C GLU A 374 13.26 -16.15 10.78
N GLY A 375 13.81 -17.18 11.42
CA GLY A 375 13.84 -18.56 10.88
C GLY A 375 15.11 -19.00 10.14
N ALA A 376 16.08 -18.12 9.87
CA ALA A 376 17.37 -18.48 9.27
C ALA A 376 18.55 -18.48 10.26
N GLU A 377 19.72 -18.86 9.74
CA GLU A 377 20.96 -18.98 10.50
C GLU A 377 21.67 -17.63 10.70
N SER A 378 21.78 -16.77 9.67
CA SER A 378 22.33 -15.40 9.81
C SER A 378 21.99 -14.43 8.67
N LEU A 379 22.05 -13.13 8.96
CA LEU A 379 21.88 -12.01 8.04
C LEU A 379 22.79 -10.84 8.46
N GLU A 380 23.65 -10.35 7.56
CA GLU A 380 24.59 -9.26 7.87
C GLU A 380 24.81 -8.30 6.69
N PRO A 381 24.98 -6.97 6.94
CA PRO A 381 24.75 -6.29 8.21
C PRO A 381 23.24 -6.12 8.49
N LEU A 382 22.85 -6.02 9.75
CA LEU A 382 21.45 -5.75 10.15
C LEU A 382 21.05 -4.28 9.98
N GLU A 383 22.01 -3.39 9.78
CA GLU A 383 21.80 -1.96 9.59
C GLU A 383 22.65 -1.45 8.43
N SER A 384 22.10 -0.53 7.64
CA SER A 384 22.81 0.14 6.55
C SER A 384 22.16 1.49 6.24
N VAL A 385 22.67 2.15 5.20
CA VAL A 385 21.99 3.25 4.51
C VAL A 385 21.29 2.66 3.28
N SER A 386 20.20 3.28 2.85
CA SER A 386 19.27 2.89 1.76
C SER A 386 19.83 2.40 0.41
N LYS A 387 21.16 2.32 0.26
CA LYS A 387 21.86 1.52 -0.75
C LYS A 387 22.98 0.73 -0.09
N GLY A 388 22.93 -0.60 -0.22
CA GLY A 388 23.97 -1.47 0.32
C GLY A 388 23.86 -2.91 -0.18
N GLY A 389 24.98 -3.63 -0.10
CA GLY A 389 25.02 -5.08 -0.24
C GLY A 389 24.82 -5.75 1.12
N PHE A 390 24.07 -6.84 1.13
CA PHE A 390 23.75 -7.65 2.29
C PHE A 390 24.05 -9.11 2.00
N HIS A 391 24.35 -9.87 3.05
CA HIS A 391 24.70 -11.27 3.00
C HIS A 391 23.65 -12.06 3.79
N TYR A 392 22.96 -12.96 3.12
CA TYR A 392 22.01 -13.87 3.72
C TYR A 392 22.59 -15.29 3.73
N THR A 393 22.60 -15.97 4.89
CA THR A 393 22.98 -17.38 4.97
C THR A 393 21.75 -18.25 5.18
N ALA A 394 21.52 -19.15 4.22
CA ALA A 394 20.37 -20.06 4.24
C ALA A 394 20.49 -21.08 5.38
N GLY A 395 19.34 -21.44 5.97
CA GLY A 395 19.27 -22.55 6.92
C GLY A 395 19.43 -23.93 6.27
N GLU A 396 19.07 -24.97 7.01
CA GLU A 396 19.00 -26.34 6.48
C GLU A 396 17.90 -26.47 5.41
N GLN A 397 17.99 -27.51 4.58
CA GLN A 397 16.99 -27.77 3.55
C GLN A 397 15.57 -27.87 4.14
N GLY A 398 14.60 -27.25 3.47
CA GLY A 398 13.20 -27.22 3.88
C GLY A 398 12.89 -26.18 4.96
N THR A 399 13.88 -25.42 5.42
CA THR A 399 13.65 -24.28 6.32
C THR A 399 13.19 -23.05 5.54
N GLN A 400 12.44 -22.19 6.22
CA GLN A 400 12.02 -20.90 5.70
C GLN A 400 12.49 -19.81 6.63
N ALA A 401 12.89 -18.68 6.04
CA ALA A 401 13.20 -17.48 6.76
C ALA A 401 12.41 -16.30 6.21
N THR A 402 12.00 -15.39 7.09
CA THR A 402 11.41 -14.12 6.69
C THR A 402 12.43 -13.02 6.95
N VAL A 403 12.91 -12.40 5.87
CA VAL A 403 13.71 -11.18 5.92
C VAL A 403 12.76 -10.00 5.90
N SER A 404 12.70 -9.23 6.99
CA SER A 404 11.95 -7.98 7.07
C SER A 404 12.90 -6.81 6.90
N ILE A 405 12.68 -6.01 5.87
CA ILE A 405 13.46 -4.82 5.53
C ILE A 405 12.60 -3.60 5.86
N VAL A 406 13.11 -2.73 6.72
CA VAL A 406 12.45 -1.48 7.12
C VAL A 406 13.33 -0.31 6.70
N SER A 407 12.76 0.63 5.97
CA SER A 407 13.40 1.90 5.62
C SER A 407 12.58 3.05 6.19
N THR A 408 13.24 4.06 6.74
CA THR A 408 12.59 5.32 7.12
C THR A 408 13.40 6.51 6.60
N SER A 409 12.71 7.59 6.24
CA SER A 409 13.34 8.82 5.75
C SER A 409 12.37 9.99 5.88
N ARG A 410 12.86 11.20 5.56
CA ARG A 410 12.01 12.40 5.41
C ARG A 410 11.00 12.32 4.26
N GLN A 411 11.22 11.43 3.30
CA GLN A 411 10.31 11.22 2.16
C GLN A 411 9.24 10.15 2.46
N GLY A 412 9.32 9.49 3.62
CA GLY A 412 8.47 8.38 4.01
C GLY A 412 9.27 7.16 4.45
N GLY A 413 8.54 6.14 4.90
CA GLY A 413 9.03 4.84 5.30
C GLY A 413 8.31 3.73 4.55
N ALA A 414 8.93 2.55 4.54
CA ALA A 414 8.41 1.35 3.93
C ALA A 414 8.90 0.12 4.69
N THR A 415 8.09 -0.93 4.66
CA THR A 415 8.47 -2.26 5.14
C THR A 415 8.24 -3.27 4.03
N LYS A 416 9.24 -4.10 3.74
CA LYS A 416 9.13 -5.22 2.80
C LYS A 416 9.52 -6.51 3.49
N LYS A 417 8.69 -7.54 3.36
CA LYS A 417 8.98 -8.88 3.86
C LYS A 417 9.23 -9.81 2.68
N VAL A 418 10.37 -10.49 2.70
CA VAL A 418 10.72 -11.51 1.72
C VAL A 418 10.82 -12.83 2.46
N VAL A 419 10.03 -13.82 2.01
CA VAL A 419 10.14 -15.19 2.52
C VAL A 419 11.13 -15.92 1.64
N VAL A 420 12.20 -16.39 2.25
CA VAL A 420 13.26 -17.15 1.58
C VAL A 420 13.18 -18.60 2.05
N THR A 421 13.06 -19.53 1.11
CA THR A 421 13.09 -20.97 1.38
C THR A 421 14.48 -21.52 1.10
N ALA A 422 15.04 -22.26 2.05
CA ALA A 422 16.27 -23.02 1.83
C ALA A 422 15.91 -24.30 1.07
N GLY A 423 16.13 -24.29 -0.24
CA GLY A 423 15.73 -25.37 -1.14
C GLY A 423 16.65 -25.46 -2.34
N PHE A 424 16.62 -26.59 -3.04
CA PHE A 424 17.42 -26.73 -4.26
C PHE A 424 16.79 -25.93 -5.39
N SER A 425 17.62 -25.23 -6.17
CA SER A 425 17.24 -24.79 -7.51
C SER A 425 17.00 -26.04 -8.35
N GLY A 426 15.76 -26.28 -8.75
CA GLY A 426 15.47 -27.21 -9.84
C GLY A 426 16.03 -26.67 -11.15
N TRP A 427 16.36 -27.56 -12.08
CA TRP A 427 16.54 -27.22 -13.48
C TRP A 427 15.34 -27.73 -14.26
N GLU A 428 14.83 -26.98 -15.21
CA GLU A 428 13.80 -27.45 -16.12
C GLU A 428 14.46 -28.15 -17.29
N LEU A 429 13.96 -29.33 -17.62
CA LEU A 429 14.42 -30.19 -18.69
C LEU A 429 13.32 -30.29 -19.73
N ASP A 430 13.60 -29.80 -20.93
CA ASP A 430 12.67 -29.84 -22.06
C ASP A 430 13.39 -30.35 -23.31
N GLY A 431 12.85 -31.37 -23.95
CA GLY A 431 13.41 -31.89 -25.19
C GLY A 431 12.81 -33.21 -25.64
N ASP A 432 13.46 -33.84 -26.62
CA ASP A 432 12.98 -35.09 -27.22
C ASP A 432 13.96 -36.24 -26.95
N VAL A 433 13.43 -37.36 -26.48
CA VAL A 433 14.15 -38.62 -26.27
C VAL A 433 13.50 -39.70 -27.13
N ALA A 434 14.24 -40.22 -28.12
CA ALA A 434 13.77 -41.29 -29.00
C ALA A 434 12.42 -41.00 -29.72
N GLY A 435 12.10 -39.72 -29.95
CA GLY A 435 10.84 -39.28 -30.59
C GLY A 435 9.68 -39.04 -29.63
N THR A 436 9.90 -39.18 -28.31
CA THR A 436 8.96 -38.77 -27.26
C THR A 436 9.42 -37.46 -26.65
N HIS A 437 8.52 -36.49 -26.54
CA HIS A 437 8.79 -35.23 -25.88
C HIS A 437 8.80 -35.43 -24.35
N VAL A 438 9.84 -34.94 -23.69
CA VAL A 438 10.05 -35.00 -22.24
C VAL A 438 10.14 -33.58 -21.72
N HIS A 439 9.26 -33.28 -20.77
CA HIS A 439 9.24 -32.02 -20.01
C HIS A 439 9.22 -32.36 -18.51
N GLY A 440 10.15 -31.83 -17.73
CA GLY A 440 10.22 -32.13 -16.30
C GLY A 440 11.25 -31.31 -15.55
N ALA A 441 11.32 -31.48 -14.23
CA ALA A 441 12.35 -30.86 -13.39
C ALA A 441 13.51 -31.83 -13.10
N LEU A 442 14.72 -31.31 -12.98
CA LEU A 442 15.87 -31.94 -12.38
C LEU A 442 16.13 -31.26 -11.04
N CYS A 443 15.85 -31.98 -9.96
CA CYS A 443 16.16 -31.51 -8.63
C CYS A 443 17.62 -31.80 -8.33
N ALA A 444 18.41 -30.78 -7.99
CA ALA A 444 19.78 -30.97 -7.54
C ALA A 444 19.77 -31.58 -6.13
N SER A 445 19.55 -32.88 -6.03
CA SER A 445 19.60 -33.55 -4.73
C SER A 445 21.06 -33.79 -4.30
N THR A 446 21.31 -33.72 -2.98
CA THR A 446 22.62 -33.93 -2.32
C THR A 446 23.31 -35.26 -2.61
N TRP A 447 22.68 -36.16 -3.39
CA TRP A 447 23.24 -37.44 -3.80
C TRP A 447 23.94 -37.39 -5.15
N ALA A 448 23.74 -36.33 -5.95
CA ALA A 448 24.61 -36.05 -7.10
C ALA A 448 25.92 -35.43 -6.58
N ASN A 449 26.80 -36.25 -6.02
CA ASN A 449 28.19 -35.87 -5.84
C ASN A 449 28.77 -35.49 -7.21
N TRP A 450 28.81 -34.19 -7.51
CA TRP A 450 29.73 -33.63 -8.50
C TRP A 450 31.14 -33.76 -7.91
N ASN A 451 31.62 -35.01 -7.82
CA ASN A 451 32.93 -35.30 -7.28
C ASN A 451 33.96 -34.56 -8.15
N GLN A 452 34.76 -33.70 -7.49
CA GLN A 452 35.98 -33.18 -8.08
C GLN A 452 36.79 -34.32 -8.72
N PRO A 453 37.51 -34.06 -9.83
CA PRO A 453 38.18 -35.10 -10.61
C PRO A 453 39.32 -35.72 -9.79
N GLY A 454 38.99 -36.79 -9.07
CA GLY A 454 39.91 -37.47 -8.17
C GLY A 454 40.10 -38.94 -8.53
N ASP A 455 39.03 -39.72 -8.62
CA ASP A 455 39.21 -41.19 -8.53
C ASP A 455 38.83 -42.02 -9.77
N HIS A 456 38.16 -41.46 -10.79
CA HIS A 456 37.86 -42.21 -12.04
C HIS A 456 37.88 -41.37 -13.34
N ALA A 457 38.71 -40.32 -13.43
CA ALA A 457 38.89 -39.59 -14.69
C ALA A 457 39.77 -40.40 -15.66
N LEU A 458 39.21 -40.83 -16.79
CA LEU A 458 39.98 -41.38 -17.90
C LEU A 458 40.54 -40.21 -18.70
N HIS A 459 41.78 -39.79 -18.40
CA HIS A 459 42.44 -38.73 -19.16
C HIS A 459 42.92 -39.27 -20.51
N THR A 460 42.19 -38.97 -21.58
CA THR A 460 42.70 -39.07 -22.96
C THR A 460 43.12 -37.70 -23.46
N TRP A 461 44.43 -37.51 -23.63
CA TRP A 461 44.99 -36.35 -24.31
C TRP A 461 44.97 -36.57 -25.82
N THR A 462 44.21 -35.75 -26.53
CA THR A 462 44.35 -35.59 -27.98
C THR A 462 44.21 -34.11 -28.32
N ASP A 463 45.23 -33.56 -28.96
CA ASP A 463 45.25 -32.23 -29.62
C ASP A 463 44.95 -31.00 -28.76
N GLY A 464 45.60 -30.86 -27.61
CA GLY A 464 45.92 -29.54 -27.03
C GLY A 464 44.80 -28.78 -26.32
N PHE A 465 43.60 -29.35 -26.14
CA PHE A 465 42.55 -28.83 -25.25
C PHE A 465 42.30 -29.80 -24.08
N GLN A 466 42.17 -29.28 -22.86
CA GLN A 466 41.67 -30.09 -21.75
C GLN A 466 40.19 -30.39 -21.98
N LYS A 467 39.88 -31.62 -22.38
CA LYS A 467 38.51 -32.13 -22.41
C LYS A 467 38.18 -32.64 -21.00
N GLN A 468 37.25 -31.99 -20.31
CA GLN A 468 36.72 -32.49 -19.05
C GLN A 468 35.46 -33.31 -19.34
N GLU A 469 35.47 -34.57 -18.91
CA GLU A 469 34.35 -35.50 -19.07
C GLU A 469 33.66 -35.62 -17.70
N TRP A 470 32.41 -35.15 -17.62
CA TRP A 470 31.60 -35.24 -16.41
C TRP A 470 30.64 -36.43 -16.55
N ARG A 471 30.58 -37.29 -15.54
CA ARG A 471 29.61 -38.39 -15.47
C ARG A 471 28.63 -38.09 -14.34
N ALA A 472 27.35 -37.94 -14.67
CA ALA A 472 26.29 -37.91 -13.67
C ALA A 472 25.59 -39.28 -13.68
N ASN A 473 25.52 -39.93 -12.52
CA ASN A 473 24.60 -41.06 -12.34
C ASN A 473 23.26 -40.47 -11.94
N LEU A 474 22.29 -40.49 -12.84
CA LEU A 474 20.90 -40.17 -12.55
C LEU A 474 20.20 -41.47 -12.14
N GLU A 475 20.00 -41.68 -10.84
CA GLU A 475 19.13 -42.76 -10.36
C GLU A 475 17.67 -42.29 -10.40
N TRP A 476 16.91 -42.82 -11.37
CA TRP A 476 15.46 -42.58 -11.45
C TRP A 476 14.73 -43.58 -10.54
N GLY A 477 14.29 -43.14 -9.36
CA GLY A 477 13.41 -43.93 -8.52
C GLY A 477 11.97 -43.91 -9.04
N THR A 478 11.58 -44.83 -9.92
CA THR A 478 10.16 -44.99 -10.28
C THR A 478 9.47 -46.01 -9.38
N THR A 479 8.47 -45.58 -8.61
CA THR A 479 7.43 -46.50 -8.10
C THR A 479 6.16 -46.29 -8.92
N VAL A 480 5.99 -47.04 -10.02
CA VAL A 480 4.77 -46.94 -10.84
C VAL A 480 3.66 -47.78 -10.20
N GLY A 481 2.85 -47.15 -9.34
CA GLY A 481 1.58 -47.68 -8.88
C GLY A 481 0.44 -47.22 -9.77
N GLY A 482 0.27 -47.79 -10.97
CA GLY A 482 -0.84 -47.44 -11.84
C GLY A 482 -0.98 -48.36 -13.06
N GLN A 483 -2.18 -48.91 -13.26
CA GLN A 483 -2.53 -49.69 -14.45
C GLN A 483 -2.63 -48.78 -15.69
N GLY A 484 -1.50 -48.54 -16.35
CA GLY A 484 -1.43 -47.89 -17.67
C GLY A 484 -0.70 -48.81 -18.64
N VAL A 485 -1.32 -49.10 -19.78
CA VAL A 485 -0.81 -50.03 -20.79
C VAL A 485 0.42 -49.42 -21.50
N ALA A 486 1.60 -50.00 -21.29
CA ALA A 486 2.79 -49.70 -22.08
C ALA A 486 2.61 -50.14 -23.55
N PRO A 487 3.22 -49.46 -24.53
CA PRO A 487 3.31 -49.98 -25.90
C PRO A 487 4.13 -51.28 -25.93
N PRO A 488 3.90 -52.18 -26.89
CA PRO A 488 4.31 -53.57 -26.77
C PRO A 488 5.81 -53.75 -26.99
N GLY A 489 6.47 -54.23 -25.93
CA GLY A 489 7.81 -54.79 -25.94
C GLY A 489 8.81 -53.90 -25.23
N TYR A 490 9.15 -54.24 -23.97
CA TYR A 490 10.53 -54.48 -23.53
C TYR A 490 10.72 -54.65 -22.02
N LEU A 491 9.70 -54.50 -21.17
CA LEU A 491 9.85 -54.76 -19.73
C LEU A 491 8.68 -55.57 -19.18
N GLY A 492 8.99 -56.72 -18.57
CA GLY A 492 8.05 -57.50 -17.76
C GLY A 492 7.85 -56.89 -16.37
N PRO A 493 6.83 -57.30 -15.60
CA PRO A 493 6.55 -56.74 -14.28
C PRO A 493 7.62 -57.17 -13.27
N GLY A 494 8.33 -56.20 -12.66
CA GLY A 494 9.19 -56.43 -11.50
C GLY A 494 10.71 -56.28 -11.70
N GLY A 495 11.18 -55.69 -12.80
CA GLY A 495 12.60 -55.34 -12.94
C GLY A 495 12.92 -53.98 -12.31
N SER A 496 13.97 -53.91 -11.51
CA SER A 496 14.71 -52.66 -11.26
C SER A 496 15.61 -52.39 -12.47
N ALA A 497 15.79 -51.12 -12.83
CA ALA A 497 16.81 -50.70 -13.79
C ALA A 497 17.70 -49.68 -13.08
N SER A 498 19.01 -49.88 -13.15
CA SER A 498 19.98 -48.85 -12.80
C SER A 498 20.42 -48.19 -14.12
N GLU A 499 19.95 -46.96 -14.35
CA GLU A 499 20.31 -46.20 -15.54
C GLU A 499 21.62 -45.45 -15.30
N VAL A 500 22.54 -45.52 -16.27
CA VAL A 500 23.74 -44.68 -16.28
C VAL A 500 23.79 -43.97 -17.63
N SER A 501 23.29 -42.75 -17.65
CA SER A 501 23.34 -41.87 -18.82
C SER A 501 24.68 -41.14 -18.82
N THR A 502 25.41 -41.14 -19.95
CA THR A 502 26.63 -40.33 -20.09
C THR A 502 26.33 -39.14 -21.00
N PHE A 503 26.17 -37.95 -20.42
CA PHE A 503 25.98 -36.72 -21.18
C PHE A 503 27.28 -35.91 -21.25
N GLN A 504 27.60 -35.34 -22.41
CA GLN A 504 28.65 -34.32 -22.52
C GLN A 504 28.01 -32.96 -22.29
N ILE A 505 28.30 -32.36 -21.13
CA ILE A 505 27.86 -31.01 -20.79
C ILE A 505 28.97 -30.04 -21.17
N GLN A 506 28.63 -29.07 -22.02
CA GLN A 506 29.49 -27.91 -22.30
C GLN A 506 28.70 -26.69 -21.84
N ALA A 507 28.88 -26.31 -20.57
CA ALA A 507 28.27 -25.11 -20.00
C ALA A 507 29.27 -23.96 -20.07
N ASP A 508 28.83 -22.79 -20.50
CA ASP A 508 29.48 -21.52 -20.17
C ASP A 508 28.95 -21.02 -18.81
N ALA A 509 29.69 -20.10 -18.19
CA ALA A 509 29.45 -19.68 -16.81
C ALA A 509 28.29 -18.66 -16.67
N GLU A 510 27.54 -18.37 -17.74
CA GLU A 510 26.71 -17.15 -17.83
C GLU A 510 25.20 -17.38 -17.81
N GLY A 511 24.72 -18.59 -17.48
CA GLY A 511 23.28 -18.85 -17.25
C GLY A 511 22.45 -18.98 -18.53
N ASP A 512 23.09 -19.15 -19.68
CA ASP A 512 22.43 -19.44 -20.94
C ASP A 512 21.94 -20.91 -21.00
N PRO A 513 20.84 -21.19 -21.72
CA PRO A 513 20.32 -22.55 -21.85
C PRO A 513 21.32 -23.47 -22.53
N VAL A 514 21.66 -24.57 -21.85
CA VAL A 514 22.64 -25.55 -22.37
C VAL A 514 21.88 -26.62 -23.14
N SER A 515 22.17 -26.74 -24.45
CA SER A 515 21.66 -27.83 -25.26
C SER A 515 22.58 -29.04 -25.15
N LEU A 516 22.05 -30.12 -24.58
CA LEU A 516 22.71 -31.42 -24.52
C LEU A 516 22.29 -32.25 -25.73
N THR A 517 23.28 -32.82 -26.41
CA THR A 517 23.09 -33.84 -27.43
C THR A 517 23.92 -35.05 -27.06
N GLY A 518 23.29 -36.21 -26.95
CA GLY A 518 23.95 -37.42 -26.49
C GLY A 518 23.10 -38.66 -26.68
N ASP A 519 23.69 -39.81 -26.38
CA ASP A 519 22.97 -41.09 -26.37
C ASP A 519 22.55 -41.43 -24.93
N LEU A 520 21.27 -41.68 -24.72
CA LEU A 520 20.76 -42.33 -23.51
C LEU A 520 21.06 -43.83 -23.62
N VAL A 521 21.74 -44.37 -22.60
CA VAL A 521 22.23 -45.74 -22.57
C VAL A 521 21.51 -46.52 -21.49
N PHE A 522 20.72 -47.51 -21.89
CA PHE A 522 20.02 -48.39 -20.96
C PHE A 522 20.85 -49.64 -20.66
N TYR A 523 21.04 -49.92 -19.38
CA TYR A 523 21.61 -51.16 -18.85
C TYR A 523 20.51 -51.97 -18.18
N PRO A 524 19.93 -52.98 -18.85
CA PRO A 524 19.03 -53.91 -18.17
C PRO A 524 19.84 -54.79 -17.21
N GLU A 525 19.31 -55.05 -16.00
CA GLU A 525 20.01 -55.81 -14.95
C GLU A 525 20.42 -57.22 -15.38
N ASP A 526 19.79 -57.80 -16.41
CA ASP A 526 19.95 -59.22 -16.76
C ASP A 526 20.26 -59.55 -18.24
N ASP A 527 20.66 -58.61 -19.13
CA ASP A 527 21.17 -59.03 -20.46
C ASP A 527 22.06 -58.01 -21.22
N VAL A 528 23.01 -58.54 -22.00
CA VAL A 528 24.22 -57.85 -22.54
C VAL A 528 23.95 -56.98 -23.80
N THR A 529 22.82 -56.30 -23.88
CA THR A 529 22.55 -55.40 -25.03
C THR A 529 22.40 -53.95 -24.59
N ILE A 530 23.49 -53.21 -24.76
CA ILE A 530 23.54 -51.75 -24.60
C ILE A 530 22.75 -51.14 -25.75
N THR A 531 21.64 -50.45 -25.46
CA THR A 531 20.85 -49.75 -26.47
C THR A 531 21.06 -48.24 -26.34
N HIS A 532 21.45 -47.60 -27.44
CA HIS A 532 21.70 -46.16 -27.52
C HIS A 532 20.47 -45.46 -28.10
N PHE A 533 19.96 -44.45 -27.40
CA PHE A 533 18.88 -43.60 -27.90
C PHE A 533 19.39 -42.18 -28.09
N PRO A 534 19.32 -41.62 -29.31
CA PRO A 534 19.67 -40.21 -29.50
C PRO A 534 18.67 -39.34 -28.73
N ALA A 535 19.20 -38.45 -27.90
CA ALA A 535 18.45 -37.48 -27.13
C ALA A 535 18.96 -36.08 -27.42
N LYS A 536 18.02 -35.14 -27.51
CA LYS A 536 18.31 -33.71 -27.53
C LYS A 536 17.52 -33.05 -26.42
N LEU A 537 18.23 -32.62 -25.39
CA LEU A 537 17.66 -32.02 -24.20
C LEU A 537 18.16 -30.59 -24.09
N THR A 538 17.28 -29.67 -23.71
CA THR A 538 17.66 -28.31 -23.35
C THR A 538 17.42 -28.17 -21.86
N ILE A 539 18.45 -27.74 -21.14
CA ILE A 539 18.34 -27.48 -19.71
C ILE A 539 18.19 -25.98 -19.52
N PHE A 540 17.14 -25.59 -18.80
CA PHE A 540 16.89 -24.23 -18.36
C PHE A 540 17.03 -24.16 -16.84
N PRO A 541 17.44 -23.02 -16.26
CA PRO A 541 17.12 -22.74 -14.87
C PRO A 541 15.59 -22.90 -14.69
N ALA A 542 15.14 -23.70 -13.72
CA ALA A 542 13.71 -23.94 -13.60
C ALA A 542 12.96 -22.63 -13.33
N LYS A 543 11.88 -22.40 -14.07
CA LYS A 543 10.89 -21.38 -13.68
C LYS A 543 10.17 -21.87 -12.42
N GLN A 544 9.72 -20.94 -11.59
CA GLN A 544 9.16 -21.14 -10.23
C GLN A 544 8.05 -22.21 -10.11
N ASP A 545 7.43 -22.62 -11.22
CA ASP A 545 6.25 -23.49 -11.23
C ASP A 545 6.58 -24.99 -11.12
N LEU A 546 7.84 -25.38 -11.28
CA LEU A 546 8.32 -26.77 -11.17
C LEU A 546 8.93 -27.03 -9.78
N GLN A 547 8.08 -27.43 -8.83
CA GLN A 547 8.51 -27.75 -7.47
C GLN A 547 9.07 -29.17 -7.37
N CYS A 548 10.28 -29.29 -6.83
CA CYS A 548 10.77 -30.50 -6.21
C CYS A 548 9.95 -30.76 -4.94
N ASP A 549 9.60 -32.02 -4.67
CA ASP A 549 8.99 -32.33 -3.38
C ASP A 549 9.98 -32.14 -2.23
N ALA A 550 9.49 -32.22 -0.98
CA ALA A 550 10.29 -32.02 0.22
C ALA A 550 11.50 -32.98 0.31
N ASP A 551 11.43 -34.12 -0.38
CA ASP A 551 12.45 -35.15 -0.40
C ASP A 551 13.45 -34.97 -1.58
N GLY A 552 13.27 -33.91 -2.38
CA GLY A 552 14.15 -33.58 -3.51
C GLY A 552 13.92 -34.45 -4.75
N PHE A 553 12.75 -35.10 -4.87
CA PHE A 553 12.40 -35.85 -6.07
C PHE A 553 11.75 -34.95 -7.12
N PRO A 554 12.10 -35.16 -8.41
CA PRO A 554 11.46 -34.45 -9.50
C PRO A 554 10.04 -34.95 -9.74
N GLN A 555 9.08 -34.03 -9.89
CA GLN A 555 7.79 -34.36 -10.50
C GLN A 555 7.96 -34.33 -12.03
N ILE A 556 8.04 -35.51 -12.65
CA ILE A 556 8.10 -35.62 -14.11
C ILE A 556 6.67 -35.73 -14.64
N MET A 557 6.27 -34.78 -15.48
CA MET A 557 5.00 -34.85 -16.19
C MET A 557 5.24 -35.33 -17.62
N TYR A 558 4.93 -36.59 -17.89
CA TYR A 558 4.89 -37.10 -19.26
C TYR A 558 3.64 -36.57 -19.96
N THR A 559 3.82 -35.83 -21.06
CA THR A 559 2.73 -35.50 -21.98
C THR A 559 2.83 -36.48 -23.15
N PHE A 560 1.85 -37.37 -23.29
CA PHE A 560 1.79 -38.37 -24.37
C PHE A 560 1.15 -37.83 -25.65
#